data_AF-A0A2H0B887-F1
#
_entry.id   AF-A0A2H0B887-F1
#
_cell.length_a   1.000
_cell.length_b   1.000
_cell.length_c   1.000
_cell.angle_alpha   90.00
_cell.angle_beta   90.00
_cell.angle_gamma   90.00
#
_symmetry.space_group_name_H-M   'P 1'
#
loop_
_entity.id
_entity.type
_entity.pdbx_description
1 polymer ?
#
loop_
_entity_poly.entity_id
_entity_poly.type
_entity_poly.pdbx_seq_one_letter_code
_entity_poly.pdbx_strand_id
1 'polypeptide(L)'
;RISNKNYFRFALLDNATFPTQDVTAIFKKANTKESIEYILAYLNHPIIFDWLKCNGIVKGNIVEFSEKPIASIPFRIIDWNNSNELFLHNTITETVKQYLKTKMQSDIDTINYSFNKLFEIT
;
A
#
# COMPACT_ATOMS: atom_id res chain seq x y z
N ARG A 1 -15.63 -0.83 -8.34
CA ARG A 1 -15.91 -1.80 -9.41
C ARG A 1 -14.71 -1.85 -10.32
N ILE A 2 -14.18 -3.04 -10.57
CA ILE A 2 -12.99 -3.24 -11.42
C ILE A 2 -13.25 -2.89 -12.89
N SER A 3 -14.52 -2.87 -13.32
CA SER A 3 -14.91 -2.50 -14.68
C SER A 3 -14.68 -1.02 -15.03
N ASN A 4 -14.59 -0.14 -14.02
CA ASN A 4 -14.59 1.32 -14.23
C ASN A 4 -13.37 2.00 -13.58
N LYS A 5 -12.53 1.26 -12.84
CA LYS A 5 -11.39 1.78 -12.10
C LYS A 5 -10.26 0.78 -12.14
N ASN A 6 -9.03 1.29 -12.17
CA ASN A 6 -7.78 0.54 -12.14
C ASN A 6 -7.06 0.66 -10.79
N TYR A 7 -7.79 0.97 -9.71
CA TYR A 7 -7.22 1.06 -8.36
C TYR A 7 -8.25 0.70 -7.29
N PHE A 8 -7.72 0.27 -6.15
CA PHE A 8 -8.39 0.31 -4.86
C PHE A 8 -7.80 1.43 -4.02
N ARG A 9 -8.53 1.94 -3.04
CA ARG A 9 -8.04 3.02 -2.17
C ARG A 9 -7.88 2.47 -0.77
N PHE A 10 -6.64 2.37 -0.32
CA PHE A 10 -6.31 2.24 1.08
C PHE A 10 -6.01 3.63 1.63
N ALA A 11 -6.42 3.89 2.86
CA ALA A 11 -6.26 5.19 3.52
C ALA A 11 -5.76 4.99 4.95
N LEU A 12 -5.07 6.01 5.47
CA LEU A 12 -4.75 6.09 6.89
C LEU A 12 -5.99 6.54 7.66
N LEU A 13 -6.14 6.02 8.86
CA LEU A 13 -7.20 6.36 9.80
C LEU A 13 -6.54 6.92 11.06
N ASP A 14 -7.11 7.98 11.62
CA ASP A 14 -6.65 8.51 12.91
C ASP A 14 -7.05 7.57 14.06
N ASN A 15 -6.21 7.52 15.09
CA ASN A 15 -6.35 6.62 16.25
C ASN A 15 -7.68 6.76 17.02
N ALA A 16 -8.41 7.88 16.85
CA ALA A 16 -9.65 8.18 17.56
C ALA A 16 -10.91 7.97 16.72
N THR A 17 -10.79 7.34 15.54
CA THR A 17 -11.94 7.14 14.64
C THR A 17 -12.61 5.80 14.92
N PHE A 18 -13.90 5.82 15.26
CA PHE A 18 -14.70 4.60 15.31
C PHE A 18 -14.98 4.11 13.88
N PRO A 19 -14.67 2.85 13.55
CA PRO A 19 -14.96 2.32 12.23
C PRO A 19 -16.48 2.34 12.01
N THR A 20 -16.91 2.86 10.86
CA THR A 20 -18.28 2.68 10.39
C THR A 20 -18.49 1.22 9.99
N GLN A 21 -19.75 0.77 9.86
CA GLN A 21 -20.04 -0.58 9.36
C GLN A 21 -19.37 -0.82 7.99
N ASP A 22 -18.96 -2.06 7.74
CA ASP A 22 -18.35 -2.56 6.49
C ASP A 22 -16.98 -2.00 6.08
N VAL A 23 -16.10 -1.70 7.05
CA VAL A 23 -14.67 -1.39 6.78
C VAL A 23 -13.74 -2.46 7.34
N THR A 24 -12.67 -2.75 6.62
CA THR A 24 -11.57 -3.60 7.09
C THR A 24 -10.39 -2.72 7.52
N ALA A 25 -10.01 -2.82 8.79
CA ALA A 25 -8.84 -2.13 9.34
C ALA A 25 -7.61 -3.04 9.32
N ILE A 26 -6.47 -2.51 8.86
CA ILE A 26 -5.19 -3.19 8.86
C ILE A 26 -4.30 -2.51 9.90
N PHE A 27 -3.82 -3.28 10.87
CA PHE A 27 -2.95 -2.78 11.92
C PHE A 27 -1.51 -3.25 11.70
N LYS A 28 -0.58 -2.31 11.85
CA LYS A 28 0.84 -2.65 11.87
C LYS A 28 1.16 -3.45 13.13
N LYS A 29 1.84 -4.60 12.96
CA LYS A 29 2.31 -5.41 14.11
C LYS A 29 3.49 -4.70 14.80
N ALA A 30 3.66 -4.96 16.09
CA ALA A 30 4.69 -4.30 16.91
C ALA A 30 6.13 -4.51 16.38
N ASN A 31 6.40 -5.63 15.72
CA ASN A 31 7.71 -5.97 15.16
C ASN A 31 7.90 -5.54 13.69
N THR A 32 6.89 -4.95 13.05
CA THR A 32 7.01 -4.42 11.69
C THR A 32 7.77 -3.11 11.72
N LYS A 33 8.95 -3.10 11.10
CA LYS A 33 9.86 -1.95 11.09
C LYS A 33 9.45 -0.90 10.05
N GLU A 34 8.79 -1.34 8.98
CA GLU A 34 8.28 -0.47 7.92
C GLU A 34 7.34 0.60 8.50
N SER A 35 7.40 1.79 7.92
CA SER A 35 6.50 2.88 8.28
C SER A 35 5.07 2.55 7.83
N ILE A 36 4.07 3.16 8.50
CA ILE A 36 2.68 2.96 8.08
C ILE A 36 2.43 3.59 6.70
N GLU A 37 3.17 4.65 6.38
CA GLU A 37 3.17 5.34 5.09
C GLU A 37 3.74 4.48 3.96
N TYR A 38 4.82 3.73 4.21
CA TYR A 38 5.34 2.76 3.26
C TYR A 38 4.33 1.65 2.98
N ILE A 39 3.71 1.10 4.04
CA ILE A 39 2.66 0.08 3.91
C ILE A 39 1.46 0.63 3.11
N LEU A 40 1.01 1.85 3.41
CA LEU A 40 -0.06 2.53 2.69
C LEU A 40 0.27 2.67 1.20
N ALA A 41 1.48 3.12 0.88
CA ALA A 41 1.91 3.34 -0.49
C ALA A 41 2.01 2.02 -1.25
N TYR A 42 2.53 0.97 -0.60
CA TYR A 42 2.59 -0.37 -1.17
C TYR A 42 1.20 -0.88 -1.53
N LEU A 43 0.23 -0.83 -0.59
CA LEU A 43 -1.14 -1.28 -0.82
C LEU A 43 -1.87 -0.50 -1.92
N ASN A 44 -1.51 0.76 -2.16
CA ASN A 44 -2.06 1.58 -3.23
C ASN A 44 -1.26 1.47 -4.56
N HIS A 45 -0.16 0.70 -4.59
CA HIS A 45 0.62 0.52 -5.81
C HIS A 45 -0.19 -0.28 -6.86
N PRO A 46 -0.08 0.04 -8.17
CA PRO A 46 -0.85 -0.64 -9.22
C PRO A 46 -0.73 -2.18 -9.20
N ILE A 47 0.44 -2.70 -8.83
CA ILE A 47 0.67 -4.15 -8.72
C ILE A 47 -0.29 -4.83 -7.74
N ILE A 48 -0.72 -4.14 -6.69
CA ILE A 48 -1.65 -4.67 -5.68
C ILE A 48 -3.08 -4.68 -6.20
N PHE A 49 -3.46 -3.70 -7.03
CA PHE A 49 -4.73 -3.74 -7.73
C PHE A 49 -4.81 -4.98 -8.63
N ASP A 50 -3.78 -5.22 -9.44
CA ASP A 50 -3.72 -6.38 -10.33
C ASP A 50 -3.71 -7.69 -9.54
N TRP A 51 -2.95 -7.74 -8.44
CA TRP A 51 -2.91 -8.91 -7.57
C TRP A 51 -4.29 -9.21 -6.96
N LEU A 52 -4.98 -8.22 -6.40
CA LEU A 52 -6.30 -8.38 -5.79
C LEU A 52 -7.39 -8.72 -6.82
N LYS A 53 -7.25 -8.23 -8.06
CA LYS A 53 -8.16 -8.60 -9.15
C LYS A 53 -8.06 -10.10 -9.50
N CYS A 54 -6.85 -10.67 -9.44
CA CYS A 54 -6.58 -12.06 -9.78
C CYS A 54 -6.78 -13.03 -8.60
N ASN A 55 -6.44 -12.60 -7.37
CA ASN A 55 -6.37 -13.47 -6.19
C ASN A 55 -7.44 -13.14 -5.13
N GLY A 56 -8.19 -12.05 -5.31
CA GLY A 56 -9.31 -11.68 -4.45
C GLY A 56 -10.56 -12.51 -4.70
N ILE A 57 -11.54 -12.35 -3.81
CA ILE A 57 -12.88 -12.90 -4.02
C ILE A 57 -13.65 -11.92 -4.91
N VAL A 58 -13.99 -12.34 -6.13
CA VAL A 58 -14.67 -11.50 -7.11
C VAL A 58 -16.11 -11.95 -7.31
N LYS A 59 -17.07 -11.04 -7.14
CA LYS A 59 -18.49 -11.24 -7.45
C LYS A 59 -18.92 -10.26 -8.53
N GLY A 60 -19.00 -10.75 -9.77
CA GLY A 60 -19.18 -9.90 -10.95
C GLY A 60 -18.02 -8.91 -11.11
N ASN A 61 -18.29 -7.62 -10.96
CA ASN A 61 -17.30 -6.54 -11.07
C ASN A 61 -16.85 -5.96 -9.70
N ILE A 62 -17.13 -6.65 -8.61
CA ILE A 62 -16.81 -6.23 -7.25
C ILE A 62 -15.78 -7.20 -6.67
N VAL A 63 -14.69 -6.64 -6.12
CA VAL A 63 -13.72 -7.40 -5.32
C VAL A 63 -14.07 -7.20 -3.85
N GLU A 64 -14.19 -8.30 -3.11
CA GLU A 64 -14.46 -8.30 -1.67
C GLU A 64 -13.16 -8.22 -0.87
N PHE A 65 -13.13 -7.32 0.11
CA PHE A 65 -12.01 -7.10 1.03
C PHE A 65 -12.13 -7.98 2.28
N SER A 66 -12.18 -9.29 2.06
CA SER A 66 -12.15 -10.26 3.16
C SER A 66 -10.74 -10.46 3.70
N GLU A 67 -10.64 -10.96 4.93
CA GLU A 67 -9.37 -11.14 5.64
C GLU A 67 -8.38 -12.00 4.84
N LYS A 68 -8.83 -13.14 4.31
CA LYS A 68 -7.93 -14.12 3.66
C LYS A 68 -7.18 -13.55 2.44
N PRO A 69 -7.84 -12.92 1.44
CA PRO A 69 -7.13 -12.26 0.34
C PRO A 69 -6.18 -11.17 0.81
N ILE A 70 -6.60 -10.30 1.74
CA ILE A 70 -5.77 -9.19 2.23
C ILE A 70 -4.52 -9.72 2.94
N ALA A 71 -4.68 -10.72 3.81
CA ALA A 71 -3.59 -11.34 4.55
C ALA A 71 -2.60 -12.11 3.64
N SER A 72 -3.03 -12.47 2.42
CA SER A 72 -2.22 -13.21 1.45
C SER A 72 -1.53 -12.31 0.42
N ILE A 73 -1.76 -10.98 0.46
CA ILE A 73 -1.06 -10.03 -0.41
C ILE A 73 0.46 -10.17 -0.14
N PRO A 74 1.28 -10.44 -1.16
CA PRO A 74 2.74 -10.43 -1.01
C PRO A 74 3.16 -9.07 -0.45
N PHE A 75 4.12 -9.03 0.47
CA PHE A 75 4.59 -7.79 1.05
C PHE A 75 6.09 -7.65 0.86
N ARG A 76 6.52 -6.52 0.27
CA ARG A 76 7.94 -6.21 0.10
C ARG A 76 8.52 -5.69 1.41
N ILE A 77 8.99 -6.61 2.24
CA ILE A 77 9.76 -6.35 3.47
C ILE A 77 11.09 -5.70 3.08
N ILE A 78 11.60 -4.78 3.90
CA ILE A 78 12.89 -4.11 3.70
C ILE A 78 14.01 -4.87 4.39
N ASP A 79 15.11 -5.11 3.71
CA ASP A 79 16.37 -5.47 4.36
C ASP A 79 17.02 -4.20 4.94
N TRP A 80 16.93 -4.07 6.26
CA TRP A 80 17.46 -2.93 7.00
C TRP A 80 18.99 -2.86 7.03
N ASN A 81 19.69 -3.93 6.61
CA ASN A 81 21.14 -3.91 6.44
C ASN A 81 21.55 -3.47 5.03
N ASN A 82 20.60 -3.43 4.09
CA ASN A 82 20.82 -2.92 2.74
C ASN A 82 20.55 -1.41 2.73
N SER A 83 21.62 -0.62 2.60
CA SER A 83 21.53 0.85 2.60
C SER A 83 20.67 1.39 1.45
N ASN A 84 20.61 0.70 0.31
CA ASN A 84 19.78 1.12 -0.81
C ASN A 84 18.30 0.87 -0.53
N GLU A 85 17.92 -0.29 0.00
CA GLU A 85 16.53 -0.55 0.38
C GLU A 85 16.07 0.39 1.50
N LEU A 86 16.93 0.64 2.49
CA LEU A 86 16.65 1.62 3.54
C LEU A 86 16.43 3.03 2.97
N PHE A 87 17.27 3.45 2.02
CA PHE A 87 17.11 4.73 1.34
C PHE A 87 15.78 4.83 0.57
N LEU A 88 15.42 3.78 -0.18
CA LEU A 88 14.16 3.72 -0.92
C LEU A 88 12.95 3.73 0.03
N HIS A 89 12.98 2.94 1.11
CA HIS A 89 11.95 2.95 2.14
C HIS A 89 11.73 4.36 2.72
N ASN A 90 12.81 5.04 3.09
CA ASN A 90 12.73 6.38 3.68
C ASN A 90 12.22 7.39 2.65
N THR A 91 12.68 7.29 1.41
CA THR A 91 12.21 8.15 0.30
C THR A 91 10.70 7.99 0.09
N ILE A 92 10.21 6.75 0.01
CA ILE A 92 8.78 6.46 -0.12
C ILE A 92 8.02 7.03 1.08
N THR A 93 8.49 6.75 2.30
CA THR A 93 7.86 7.20 3.54
C THR A 93 7.68 8.72 3.58
N GLU A 94 8.75 9.48 3.33
CA GLU A 94 8.70 10.94 3.40
C GLU A 94 7.90 11.54 2.24
N THR A 95 8.00 10.96 1.04
CA THR A 95 7.20 11.40 -0.12
C THR A 95 5.71 11.17 0.12
N VAL A 96 5.31 10.07 0.76
CA VAL A 96 3.91 9.83 1.13
C VAL A 96 3.44 10.86 2.17
N LYS A 97 4.23 11.15 3.20
CA LYS A 97 3.90 12.20 4.17
C LYS A 97 3.71 13.56 3.50
N GLN A 98 4.56 13.87 2.51
CA GLN A 98 4.43 15.08 1.70
C GLN A 98 3.13 15.05 0.88
N TYR A 99 2.88 13.99 0.11
CA TYR A 99 1.66 13.82 -0.68
C TYR A 99 0.39 13.96 0.18
N LEU A 100 0.40 13.42 1.41
CA LEU A 100 -0.74 13.53 2.31
C LEU A 100 -1.07 14.99 2.67
N LYS A 101 -0.10 15.90 2.62
CA LYS A 101 -0.26 17.34 2.85
C LYS A 101 -0.55 18.11 1.56
N THR A 102 0.22 17.84 0.49
CA THR A 102 0.26 18.66 -0.73
C THR A 102 -0.70 18.16 -1.82
N LYS A 103 -1.01 16.86 -1.82
CA LYS A 103 -1.78 16.15 -2.85
C LYS A 103 -1.20 16.28 -4.27
N MET A 104 0.11 16.51 -4.40
CA MET A 104 0.75 16.69 -5.70
C MET A 104 0.94 15.37 -6.45
N GLN A 105 0.66 15.36 -7.75
CA GLN A 105 0.82 14.18 -8.61
C GLN A 105 2.30 13.75 -8.72
N SER A 106 3.24 14.70 -8.72
CA SER A 106 4.69 14.42 -8.77
C SER A 106 5.17 13.54 -7.61
N ASP A 107 4.52 13.65 -6.45
CA ASP A 107 4.84 12.82 -5.28
C ASP A 107 4.44 11.35 -5.55
N ILE A 108 3.29 11.12 -6.20
CA ILE A 108 2.86 9.77 -6.62
C ILE A 108 3.85 9.18 -7.63
N ASP A 109 4.29 9.98 -8.61
CA ASP A 109 5.24 9.53 -9.63
C ASP A 109 6.57 9.11 -9.00
N THR A 110 7.04 9.87 -8.01
CA THR A 110 8.25 9.55 -7.23
C THR A 110 8.07 8.27 -6.41
N ILE A 111 6.93 8.10 -5.73
CA ILE A 111 6.62 6.88 -4.98
C ILE A 111 6.68 5.64 -5.88
N ASN A 112 6.02 5.68 -7.04
CA ASN A 112 5.98 4.57 -7.98
C ASN A 112 7.38 4.28 -8.55
N TYR A 113 8.15 5.32 -8.89
CA TYR A 113 9.53 5.16 -9.34
C TYR A 113 10.39 4.46 -8.27
N SER A 114 10.29 4.88 -7.02
CA SER A 114 11.04 4.26 -5.91
C SER A 114 10.64 2.80 -5.69
N PHE A 115 9.35 2.44 -5.81
CA PHE A 115 8.91 1.05 -5.73
C PHE A 115 9.46 0.20 -6.88
N ASN A 116 9.42 0.71 -8.12
CA ASN A 116 10.00 -0.01 -9.26
C ASN A 116 11.49 -0.30 -9.04
N LYS A 117 12.24 0.68 -8.51
CA LYS A 117 13.64 0.46 -8.10
C LYS A 117 13.79 -0.57 -6.99
N LEU A 118 12.89 -0.57 -6.01
CA LEU A 118 12.93 -1.56 -4.94
C LEU A 118 12.62 -2.98 -5.43
N PHE A 119 11.76 -3.13 -6.44
CA PHE A 119 11.43 -4.43 -7.04
C PHE A 119 12.54 -4.97 -7.96
N GLU A 120 13.39 -4.10 -8.49
CA GLU A 120 14.58 -4.49 -9.26
C GLU A 120 15.71 -5.06 -8.35
N ILE A 121 15.71 -4.72 -7.06
CA ILE A 121 16.68 -5.24 -6.09
C ILE A 121 16.21 -6.65 -5.70
N THR A 122 16.85 -7.65 -6.30
CA THR A 122 16.65 -9.08 -6.04
C THR A 122 17.73 -9.60 -5.10
#